data_AF-A0A8S8Z7Y6-F1
#
_entry.id   AF-A0A8S8Z7Y6-F1
#
_cell.length_a   1.000
_cell.length_b   1.000
_cell.length_c   1.000
_cell.angle_alpha   90.00
_cell.angle_beta   90.00
_cell.angle_gamma   90.00
#
_symmetry.space_group_name_H-M   'P 1'
#
loop_
_entity.id
_entity.type
_entity.pdbx_description
1 polymer ?
#
loop_
_entity_poly.entity_id
_entity_poly.type
_entity_poly.pdbx_seq_one_letter_code
_entity_poly.pdbx_strand_id
1 'polypeptide(L)'
;MKRRRGDGKAIRINLNFSGQPDINFVIESDESQWFKMEVEKIDFVVELLPYHLDEKNIPKDVKSVIYNFDQEAARWRLNTVFTSEKKFVNSKSGWKLST
;
A
#
# COMPACT_ATOMS: atom_id res chain seq x y z
N MET A 1 7.94 -1.25 34.73
CA MET A 1 7.64 -0.23 33.70
C MET A 1 6.24 -0.46 33.16
N LYS A 2 5.25 0.32 33.60
CA LYS A 2 3.85 0.22 33.15
C LYS A 2 3.79 0.81 31.74
N ARG A 3 3.69 -0.05 30.72
CA ARG A 3 3.53 0.41 29.33
C ARG A 3 2.28 1.27 29.28
N ARG A 4 2.40 2.51 28.81
CA ARG A 4 1.25 3.37 28.52
C ARG A 4 0.49 2.69 27.38
N ARG A 5 -0.48 1.86 27.73
CA ARG A 5 -1.49 1.42 26.77
C ARG A 5 -2.34 2.66 26.49
N GLY A 6 -1.91 3.44 25.51
CA GLY A 6 -2.83 4.33 24.83
C GLY A 6 -4.01 3.50 24.33
N ASP A 7 -5.11 4.20 24.08
CA ASP A 7 -6.41 3.79 23.58
C ASP A 7 -6.40 3.06 22.20
N GLY A 8 -5.29 2.39 21.84
CA GLY A 8 -5.16 1.60 20.63
C GLY A 8 -5.00 2.42 19.36
N LYS A 9 -4.75 3.74 19.45
CA LYS A 9 -4.48 4.56 18.27
C LYS A 9 -3.12 4.19 17.69
N ALA A 10 -3.13 3.34 16.66
CA ALA A 10 -1.96 2.96 15.90
C ALA A 10 -1.28 4.21 15.33
N ILE A 11 0.05 4.22 15.33
CA ILE A 11 0.80 5.21 14.58
C ILE A 11 0.57 4.90 13.11
N ARG A 12 -0.05 5.82 12.38
CA ARG A 12 -0.15 5.74 10.93
C ARG A 12 1.05 6.45 10.29
N ILE A 13 1.77 5.73 9.44
CA ILE A 13 2.87 6.26 8.63
C ILE A 13 2.46 6.14 7.16
N ASN A 14 2.47 7.27 6.45
CA ASN A 14 2.37 7.28 4.99
C ASN A 14 3.77 7.50 4.43
N LEU A 15 4.35 6.47 3.81
CA LEU A 15 5.64 6.56 3.13
C LEU A 15 5.39 6.82 1.65
N ASN A 16 5.84 7.97 1.15
CA ASN A 16 5.67 8.38 -0.24
C ASN A 16 7.01 8.34 -0.98
N PHE A 17 7.02 7.70 -2.15
CA PHE A 17 8.07 7.80 -3.14
C PHE A 17 7.54 8.59 -4.33
N SER A 18 8.13 9.75 -4.59
CA SER A 18 7.73 10.59 -5.72
C SER A 18 8.28 10.03 -7.02
N GLY A 19 7.45 10.01 -8.07
CA GLY A 19 7.80 9.40 -9.34
C GLY A 19 6.71 9.49 -10.39
N GLN A 20 6.80 8.65 -11.41
CA GLN A 20 5.75 8.48 -12.41
C GLN A 20 5.45 6.99 -12.53
N PRO A 21 4.50 6.46 -11.73
CA PRO A 21 3.61 7.16 -10.78
C PRO A 21 4.21 7.41 -9.39
N ASP A 22 3.54 8.24 -8.58
CA ASP A 22 3.84 8.35 -7.13
C ASP A 22 3.40 7.07 -6.40
N ILE A 23 4.20 6.59 -5.46
CA ILE A 23 3.97 5.34 -4.76
C ILE A 23 3.79 5.61 -3.27
N ASN A 24 2.67 5.18 -2.70
CA ASN A 24 2.37 5.34 -1.28
C ASN A 24 2.25 3.99 -0.59
N PHE A 25 2.94 3.83 0.53
CA PHE A 25 2.74 2.74 1.46
C PHE A 25 2.05 3.29 2.71
N VAL A 26 0.94 2.66 3.10
CA VAL A 26 0.22 3.01 4.33
C VAL A 26 0.51 1.93 5.38
N ILE A 27 1.28 2.31 6.40
CA ILE A 27 1.65 1.48 7.54
C ILE A 27 0.75 1.91 8.71
N GLU A 28 -0.08 1.01 9.23
CA GLU A 28 -1.10 1.36 10.25
C GLU A 28 -1.31 0.26 11.29
N SER A 29 -0.33 -0.63 11.45
CA SER A 29 -0.40 -1.70 12.45
C SER A 29 -0.36 -1.20 13.90
N ASP A 30 -1.25 -1.74 14.72
CA ASP A 30 -1.35 -1.52 16.17
C ASP A 30 -0.46 -2.48 16.99
N GLU A 31 -0.13 -3.65 16.44
CA GLU A 31 0.81 -4.59 17.04
C GLU A 31 2.24 -4.43 16.53
N SER A 32 3.20 -4.43 17.46
CA SER A 32 4.63 -4.24 17.14
C SER A 32 5.19 -5.28 16.16
N GLN A 33 4.67 -6.51 16.17
CA GLN A 33 5.12 -7.55 15.24
C GLN A 33 4.70 -7.25 13.81
N TRP A 34 3.47 -6.77 13.60
CA TRP A 34 2.94 -6.42 12.30
C TRP A 34 3.59 -5.15 11.78
N PHE A 35 3.75 -4.13 12.63
CA PHE A 35 4.44 -2.90 12.27
C PHE A 35 5.86 -3.19 11.76
N LYS A 36 6.62 -4.03 12.49
CA LYS A 36 7.98 -4.42 12.08
C LYS A 36 7.97 -5.12 10.72
N MET A 37 7.03 -6.05 10.52
CA MET A 37 6.91 -6.80 9.27
C MET A 37 6.48 -5.93 8.09
N GLU A 38 5.56 -4.98 8.31
CA GLU A 38 5.15 -3.98 7.31
C GLU A 38 6.36 -3.20 6.82
N VAL A 39 7.16 -2.65 7.74
CA VAL A 39 8.38 -1.89 7.40
C VAL A 39 9.41 -2.77 6.69
N GLU A 40 9.71 -3.94 7.23
CA GLU A 40 10.73 -4.84 6.68
C GLU A 40 10.39 -5.27 5.26
N LYS A 41 9.13 -5.58 4.96
CA LYS A 41 8.75 -6.15 3.65
C LYS A 41 8.53 -5.13 2.53
N ILE A 42 8.75 -3.83 2.77
CA ILE A 42 8.65 -2.81 1.71
C ILE A 42 9.74 -3.02 0.65
N ASP A 43 10.92 -3.49 1.06
CA ASP A 43 12.07 -3.75 0.18
C ASP A 43 11.71 -4.69 -1.00
N PHE A 44 11.01 -5.80 -0.73
CA PHE A 44 10.54 -6.75 -1.74
C PHE A 44 9.63 -6.09 -2.78
N VAL A 45 8.82 -5.10 -2.37
CA VAL A 45 7.94 -4.40 -3.30
C VAL A 45 8.73 -3.49 -4.20
N VAL A 46 9.71 -2.77 -3.64
CA VAL A 46 10.56 -1.82 -4.38
C VAL A 46 11.28 -2.53 -5.52
N GLU A 47 11.81 -3.73 -5.29
CA GLU A 47 12.45 -4.55 -6.33
C GLU A 47 11.48 -5.01 -7.43
N LEU A 48 10.21 -5.19 -7.09
CA LEU A 48 9.17 -5.69 -7.99
C LEU A 48 8.30 -4.59 -8.62
N LEU A 49 8.58 -3.31 -8.34
CA LEU A 49 7.81 -2.18 -8.87
C LEU A 49 7.65 -2.21 -10.39
N PRO A 50 8.70 -2.48 -11.21
CA PRO A 50 8.56 -2.52 -12.66
C PRO A 50 7.50 -3.53 -13.14
N TYR A 51 7.37 -4.65 -12.43
CA TYR A 51 6.40 -5.69 -12.77
C TYR A 51 4.98 -5.34 -12.27
N HIS A 52 4.89 -4.85 -11.03
CA HIS A 52 3.59 -4.45 -10.45
C HIS A 52 2.96 -3.26 -11.15
N LEU A 53 3.79 -2.35 -11.67
CA LEU A 53 3.35 -1.10 -12.30
C LEU A 53 3.39 -1.15 -13.85
N ASP A 54 3.55 -2.34 -14.43
CA ASP A 54 3.42 -2.53 -15.88
C ASP A 54 2.01 -2.12 -16.34
N GLU A 55 1.93 -1.28 -17.37
CA GLU A 55 0.68 -0.75 -17.94
C GLU A 55 -0.30 -1.85 -18.41
N LYS A 56 0.19 -3.08 -18.64
CA LYS A 56 -0.65 -4.24 -18.96
C LYS A 56 -1.45 -4.74 -17.75
N ASN A 57 -0.97 -4.45 -16.54
CA ASN A 57 -1.50 -4.98 -15.28
C ASN A 57 -2.32 -3.95 -14.49
N ILE A 58 -2.19 -2.66 -14.81
CA ILE A 58 -2.86 -1.55 -14.12
C ILE A 58 -3.69 -0.68 -15.09
N PRO A 59 -4.66 0.11 -14.60
CA PRO A 59 -5.34 1.10 -15.42
C PRO A 59 -4.35 2.04 -16.14
N LYS A 60 -4.72 2.59 -17.30
CA LYS A 60 -3.89 3.55 -18.01
C LYS A 60 -3.82 4.91 -17.30
N ASP A 61 -2.77 5.67 -17.58
CA ASP A 61 -2.57 7.04 -17.10
C ASP A 61 -2.55 7.18 -15.56
N VAL A 62 -1.93 6.21 -14.89
CA VAL A 62 -1.75 6.23 -13.44
C VAL A 62 -0.87 7.41 -13.02
N LYS A 63 -1.34 8.18 -12.04
CA LYS A 63 -0.61 9.28 -11.40
C LYS A 63 -0.07 8.88 -10.04
N SER A 64 -0.84 8.09 -9.28
CA SER A 64 -0.38 7.59 -7.99
C SER A 64 -0.99 6.24 -7.66
N VAL A 65 -0.31 5.51 -6.78
CA VAL A 65 -0.73 4.21 -6.28
C VAL A 65 -0.64 4.15 -4.76
N ILE A 66 -1.46 3.27 -4.17
CA ILE A 66 -1.42 2.93 -2.75
C ILE A 66 -1.25 1.43 -2.61
N TYR A 67 -0.22 1.04 -1.87
CA TYR A 67 -0.03 -0.28 -1.33
C TYR A 67 -0.55 -0.35 0.10
N ASN A 68 -1.26 -1.45 0.41
CA ASN A 68 -1.66 -1.80 1.77
C ASN A 68 -1.02 -3.14 2.14
N PHE A 69 -0.74 -3.33 3.42
CA PHE A 69 -0.28 -4.61 3.91
C PHE A 69 -1.45 -5.56 4.15
N ASP A 70 -1.42 -6.71 3.50
CA ASP A 70 -2.32 -7.82 3.78
C ASP A 70 -1.70 -8.65 4.90
N GLN A 71 -2.23 -8.49 6.12
CA GLN A 71 -1.76 -9.24 7.29
C GLN A 71 -2.06 -10.74 7.19
N GLU A 72 -3.16 -11.16 6.55
CA GLU A 72 -3.50 -12.58 6.37
C GLU A 72 -2.47 -13.30 5.50
N ALA A 73 -2.04 -12.63 4.42
CA ALA A 73 -1.00 -13.15 3.51
C ALA A 73 0.42 -12.68 3.87
N ALA A 74 0.58 -11.89 4.94
CA ALA A 74 1.82 -11.28 5.38
C ALA A 74 2.61 -10.60 4.24
N ARG A 75 1.96 -9.83 3.37
CA ARG A 75 2.61 -9.17 2.22
C ARG A 75 1.94 -7.87 1.80
N TRP A 76 2.71 -6.97 1.20
CA TRP A 76 2.17 -5.77 0.56
C TRP A 76 1.42 -6.13 -0.73
N ARG A 77 0.29 -5.46 -0.96
CA ARG A 77 -0.49 -5.56 -2.19
C ARG A 77 -0.81 -4.19 -2.74
N LEU A 78 -0.68 -4.07 -4.06
CA LEU A 78 -1.16 -2.89 -4.79
C LEU A 78 -2.70 -2.85 -4.66
N ASN A 79 -3.20 -1.89 -3.88
CA ASN A 79 -4.59 -1.85 -3.46
C ASN A 79 -5.39 -0.81 -4.24
N THR A 80 -4.85 0.39 -4.40
CA THR A 80 -5.55 1.50 -5.06
C THR A 80 -4.66 2.16 -6.10
N VAL A 81 -5.26 2.55 -7.22
CA VAL A 81 -4.65 3.29 -8.31
C VAL A 81 -5.47 4.54 -8.57
N PHE A 82 -4.81 5.67 -8.76
CA PHE A 82 -5.42 6.94 -9.14
C PHE A 82 -4.91 7.38 -10.50
N THR A 83 -5.83 7.72 -11.38
CA THR A 83 -5.55 8.47 -12.61
C THR A 83 -5.89 9.95 -12.38
N SER A 84 -5.78 10.78 -13.42
CA SER A 84 -6.22 12.18 -13.35
C SER A 84 -7.70 12.36 -13.00
N GLU A 85 -8.54 11.35 -13.27
CA GLU A 85 -10.01 11.48 -13.17
C GLU A 85 -10.66 10.42 -12.28
N LYS A 86 -10.00 9.26 -12.12
CA LYS A 86 -10.65 8.05 -11.60
C LYS A 86 -9.79 7.39 -10.52
N LYS A 87 -10.48 6.80 -9.56
CA LYS A 87 -9.90 5.92 -8.55
C LYS A 87 -10.31 4.48 -8.88
N PHE A 88 -9.35 3.56 -8.83
CA PHE A 88 -9.58 2.14 -8.99
C PHE A 88 -9.10 1.39 -7.77
N VAL A 89 -9.89 0.43 -7.29
CA VAL A 89 -9.53 -0.46 -6.19
C VAL A 89 -9.35 -1.87 -6.72
N ASN A 90 -8.27 -2.53 -6.29
CA ASN A 90 -7.96 -3.88 -6.68
C ASN A 90 -8.98 -4.85 -6.05
N SER A 91 -9.47 -5.79 -6.85
CA SER A 91 -10.40 -6.81 -6.37
C SER A 91 -10.04 -8.17 -6.98
N LYS A 92 -10.67 -9.25 -6.47
CA LYS A 92 -10.45 -10.61 -7.00
C LYS A 92 -10.75 -10.74 -8.50
N SER A 93 -11.63 -9.90 -9.05
CA SER A 93 -12.00 -9.88 -10.47
C SER A 93 -11.24 -8.81 -11.28
N GLY A 94 -10.16 -8.25 -10.73
CA GLY A 94 -9.41 -7.14 -11.33
C GLY A 94 -9.79 -5.77 -10.75
N TRP A 95 -9.47 -4.71 -11.50
CA TRP A 95 -9.67 -3.32 -11.08
C TRP A 95 -11.13 -2.89 -11.15
N LYS A 96 -11.66 -2.37 -10.04
CA LYS A 96 -13.01 -1.80 -9.97
C LYS A 96 -12.93 -0.30 -9.83
N LEU A 97 -13.74 0.42 -10.62
CA LEU A 97 -13.92 1.85 -10.46
C LEU A 97 -14.55 2.12 -9.07
N SER A 98 -13.91 2.98 -8.29
CA SER A 98 -14.45 3.51 -7.03
C SER A 98 -14.96 4.91 -7.32
N THR A 99 -16.24 5.15 -7.00
CA THR A 99 -16.80 6.50 -6.89
C THR A 99 -16.08 7.29 -5.82
#